data_AF-A0A067KLU1-F1
#
_entry.id   AF-A0A067KLU1-F1
#
_cell.length_a   1.000
_cell.length_b   1.000
_cell.length_c   1.000
_cell.angle_alpha   90.00
_cell.angle_beta   90.00
_cell.angle_gamma   90.00
#
_symmetry.space_group_name_H-M   'P 1'
#
loop_
_entity.id
_entity.type
_entity.pdbx_description
1 polymer ?
#
loop_
_entity_poly.entity_id
_entity_poly.type
_entity_poly.pdbx_seq_one_letter_code
_entity_poly.pdbx_strand_id
1 'polypeptide(L)'
;MALRRLGSRGSVGILSNIGQSLLQNLSFRCQRVQCLRIGNAEIPNEKRLRYALQHIQGIGRQRAHKILVDLSLENKPAKDLTGFELHSLREEVSKYLIGDDLRRHVKADIERLVGIQCHRGFNHVCMMPCRGQRTKTNARTRKGQRRGNLDGRLSLAESIQRRQERGG
;
A
#
# COMPACT_ATOMS: atom_id res chain seq x y z
N MET A 1 -22.64 50.63 61.71
CA MET A 1 -23.84 50.72 60.85
C MET A 1 -23.41 50.62 59.39
N ALA A 2 -23.88 49.59 58.68
CA ALA A 2 -23.37 49.16 57.38
C ALA A 2 -24.03 49.91 56.21
N LEU A 3 -23.22 50.33 55.23
CA LEU A 3 -23.65 50.89 53.95
C LEU A 3 -24.25 49.79 53.05
N ARG A 4 -25.54 49.94 52.69
CA ARG A 4 -26.21 49.12 51.68
C ARG A 4 -25.77 49.55 50.27
N ARG A 5 -25.14 48.64 49.52
CA ARG A 5 -25.03 48.72 48.06
C ARG A 5 -26.34 48.20 47.44
N LEU A 6 -27.02 49.01 46.64
CA LEU A 6 -28.06 48.54 45.71
C LEU A 6 -27.39 48.15 44.39
N GLY A 7 -27.67 46.94 43.92
CA GLY A 7 -27.12 46.37 42.70
C GLY A 7 -27.94 46.71 41.46
N SER A 8 -27.24 46.99 40.35
CA SER A 8 -27.78 46.89 39.01
C SER A 8 -27.40 45.52 38.43
N ARG A 9 -28.36 44.60 38.40
CA ARG A 9 -28.27 43.36 37.61
C ARG A 9 -28.91 43.62 36.24
N GLY A 10 -28.14 44.24 35.35
CA GLY A 10 -28.50 44.37 33.93
C GLY A 10 -27.84 43.26 33.13
N SER A 11 -28.64 42.32 32.64
CA SER A 11 -28.27 41.21 31.76
C SER A 11 -27.63 41.69 30.45
N VAL A 12 -26.32 41.49 30.29
CA VAL A 12 -25.62 41.61 29.00
C VAL A 12 -25.01 40.24 28.72
N GLY A 13 -25.81 39.33 28.16
CA GLY A 13 -25.41 37.93 28.00
C GLY A 13 -25.90 37.25 26.72
N ILE A 14 -26.39 38.00 25.71
CA ILE A 14 -26.99 37.39 24.51
C ILE A 14 -26.21 37.67 23.22
N LEU A 15 -25.18 38.53 23.23
CA LEU A 15 -24.46 38.89 21.99
C LEU A 15 -23.20 38.05 21.68
N SER A 16 -22.84 37.06 22.50
CA SER A 16 -21.61 36.26 22.28
C SER A 16 -21.80 35.01 21.41
N ASN A 17 -23.03 34.59 21.09
CA ASN A 17 -23.27 33.29 20.45
C ASN A 17 -23.23 33.29 18.90
N ILE A 18 -23.29 34.45 18.24
CA ILE A 18 -23.17 34.54 16.78
C ILE A 18 -21.69 34.57 16.34
N GLY A 19 -20.79 35.07 17.20
CA GLY A 19 -19.35 35.08 16.93
C GLY A 19 -18.67 33.71 17.09
N GLN A 20 -19.22 32.82 17.91
CA GLN A 20 -18.63 31.49 18.16
C GLN A 20 -18.95 30.47 17.05
N SER A 21 -20.08 30.60 16.35
CA SER A 21 -20.43 29.72 15.22
C SER A 21 -19.64 30.04 13.95
N LEU A 22 -19.26 31.31 13.74
CA LEU A 22 -18.39 31.72 12.62
C LEU A 22 -16.93 31.30 12.83
N LEU A 23 -16.47 31.20 14.09
CA LEU A 23 -15.12 30.72 14.41
C LEU A 23 -14.99 29.20 14.35
N GLN A 24 -16.08 28.44 14.48
CA GLN A 24 -16.07 26.99 14.25
C GLN A 24 -15.91 26.63 12.77
N ASN A 25 -16.42 27.47 11.86
CA ASN A 25 -16.27 27.26 10.40
C ASN A 25 -14.88 27.70 9.87
N LEU A 26 -14.15 28.56 10.60
CA LEU A 26 -12.80 29.00 10.22
C LEU A 26 -11.69 28.01 10.65
N SER A 27 -11.99 27.03 11.50
CA SER A 27 -11.03 26.02 11.96
C SER A 27 -10.76 24.88 10.95
N PHE A 28 -11.42 24.86 9.79
CA PHE A 28 -11.20 23.84 8.76
C PHE A 28 -10.20 24.22 7.67
N ARG A 29 -9.63 25.44 7.71
CA ARG A 29 -8.46 25.75 6.87
C ARG A 29 -7.20 25.34 7.63
N CYS A 30 -6.40 24.47 7.03
CA CYS A 30 -5.04 24.09 7.45
C CYS A 30 -4.92 22.87 8.39
N GLN A 31 -5.71 21.80 8.21
CA GLN A 31 -5.12 20.48 8.52
C GLN A 31 -4.13 20.14 7.40
N ARG A 32 -2.87 20.56 7.55
CA ARG A 32 -1.77 19.95 6.78
C ARG A 32 -1.72 18.49 7.23
N VAL A 33 -2.21 17.59 6.39
CA VAL A 33 -2.23 16.16 6.68
C VAL A 33 -0.79 15.67 6.80
N GLN A 34 -0.31 15.54 8.03
CA GLN A 34 0.91 14.79 8.31
C GLN A 34 0.56 13.31 8.22
N CYS A 35 1.26 12.62 7.31
CA CYS A 35 1.11 11.21 6.93
C CYS A 35 -0.08 10.86 6.02
N LEU A 36 0.19 10.76 4.71
CA LEU A 36 -0.68 10.03 3.79
C LEU A 36 -0.52 8.51 4.02
N ARG A 37 -1.37 7.94 4.87
CA ARG A 37 -1.60 6.50 4.91
C ARG A 37 -2.80 6.18 4.03
N ILE A 38 -2.55 5.52 2.90
CA ILE A 38 -3.59 5.05 1.97
C ILE A 38 -3.48 3.53 1.90
N GLY A 39 -4.56 2.82 2.22
CA GLY A 39 -4.69 1.38 1.98
C GLY A 39 -3.56 0.52 2.55
N ASN A 40 -3.14 0.78 3.80
CA ASN A 40 -2.10 0.06 4.53
C ASN A 40 -0.63 0.32 4.13
N ALA A 41 -0.37 1.25 3.18
CA ALA A 41 0.99 1.66 2.81
C ALA A 41 1.25 3.14 3.13
N GLU A 42 2.49 3.44 3.53
CA GLU A 42 2.96 4.80 3.79
C GLU A 42 3.41 5.45 2.48
N ILE A 43 2.80 6.58 2.13
CA ILE A 43 3.18 7.35 0.95
C ILE A 43 4.22 8.39 1.34
N PRO A 44 5.36 8.51 0.62
CA PRO A 44 6.32 9.57 0.87
C PRO A 44 5.71 10.93 0.52
N ASN A 45 5.62 11.80 1.52
CA ASN A 45 4.95 13.09 1.42
C ASN A 45 5.63 14.07 0.42
N GLU A 46 6.93 13.93 0.19
CA GLU A 46 7.73 14.86 -0.63
C GLU A 46 7.60 14.66 -2.15
N LYS A 47 7.01 13.54 -2.58
CA LYS A 47 6.97 13.17 -4.00
C LYS A 47 5.67 13.64 -4.64
N ARG A 48 5.74 13.89 -5.96
CA ARG A 48 4.54 14.09 -6.79
C ARG A 48 3.68 12.83 -6.78
N LEU A 49 2.36 13.01 -6.80
CA LEU A 49 1.35 11.94 -6.79
C LEU A 49 1.68 10.75 -7.71
N ARG A 50 2.05 11.03 -8.96
CA ARG A 50 2.42 10.00 -9.95
C ARG A 50 3.47 9.00 -9.45
N TYR A 51 4.46 9.46 -8.69
CA TYR A 51 5.52 8.63 -8.14
C TYR A 51 5.21 8.16 -6.72
N ALA A 52 4.48 8.98 -5.96
CA ALA A 52 4.08 8.69 -4.60
C ALA A 52 3.20 7.42 -4.54
N LEU A 53 2.24 7.29 -5.47
CA LEU A 53 1.37 6.11 -5.58
C LEU A 53 2.12 4.81 -5.94
N GLN A 54 3.28 4.89 -6.60
CA GLN A 54 4.06 3.71 -7.00
C GLN A 54 4.75 3.00 -5.82
N HIS A 55 4.80 3.62 -4.65
CA HIS A 55 5.30 2.97 -3.43
C HIS A 55 4.34 1.90 -2.93
N ILE A 56 3.07 1.98 -3.32
CA ILE A 56 2.07 0.97 -3.02
C ILE A 56 2.33 -0.27 -3.88
N GLN A 57 2.62 -1.40 -3.23
CA GLN A 57 2.82 -2.66 -3.93
C GLN A 57 1.54 -3.06 -4.67
N GLY A 58 1.65 -3.25 -5.98
CA GLY A 58 0.51 -3.50 -6.87
C GLY A 58 0.13 -2.29 -7.73
N ILE A 59 0.60 -1.09 -7.42
CA ILE A 59 0.40 0.10 -8.26
C ILE A 59 1.67 0.38 -9.05
N GLY A 60 1.59 0.14 -10.36
CA GLY A 60 2.65 0.50 -11.31
C GLY A 60 2.45 1.88 -11.93
N ARG A 61 3.34 2.24 -12.86
CA ARG A 61 3.29 3.52 -13.61
C ARG A 61 1.95 3.74 -14.32
N GLN A 62 1.43 2.69 -14.97
CA GLN A 62 0.16 2.78 -15.71
C GLN A 62 -1.04 2.96 -14.78
N ARG A 63 -1.13 2.17 -13.71
CA ARG A 63 -2.24 2.27 -12.74
C ARG A 63 -2.24 3.63 -12.03
N ALA A 64 -1.07 4.12 -11.63
CA ALA A 64 -0.94 5.45 -11.04
C ALA A 64 -1.42 6.56 -11.98
N HIS A 65 -1.06 6.50 -13.27
CA HIS A 65 -1.55 7.46 -14.26
C HIS A 65 -3.06 7.37 -14.45
N LYS A 66 -3.58 6.14 -14.55
CA LYS A 66 -5.02 5.90 -14.73
C LYS A 66 -5.84 6.48 -13.57
N ILE A 67 -5.44 6.23 -12.33
CA ILE A 67 -6.13 6.76 -11.13
C ILE A 67 -6.17 8.30 -11.14
N LEU A 68 -5.08 8.95 -11.58
CA LEU A 68 -5.05 10.41 -11.67
C LEU A 68 -5.96 10.97 -12.75
N VAL A 69 -6.05 10.29 -13.90
CA VAL A 69 -6.96 10.65 -14.99
C VAL A 69 -8.42 10.43 -14.56
N ASP A 70 -8.73 9.29 -13.95
CA ASP A 70 -10.08 8.93 -13.51
C ASP A 70 -10.62 9.94 -12.48
N LEU A 71 -9.76 10.42 -11.56
CA LEU A 71 -10.11 11.42 -10.55
C LEU A 71 -9.95 12.87 -11.04
N SER A 72 -9.49 13.08 -12.28
CA SER A 72 -9.14 14.41 -12.81
C SER A 72 -8.24 15.22 -11.88
N LEU A 73 -7.28 14.56 -11.21
CA LEU A 73 -6.36 15.21 -10.28
C LEU A 73 -5.08 15.64 -10.97
N GLU A 74 -4.69 16.89 -10.74
CA GLU A 74 -3.41 17.41 -11.20
C GLU A 74 -2.23 16.79 -10.41
N ASN A 75 -1.04 16.86 -11.01
CA ASN A 75 0.19 16.31 -10.45
C ASN A 75 0.77 17.19 -9.32
N LYS A 76 0.03 17.29 -8.21
CA LYS A 76 0.45 17.97 -6.98
C LYS A 76 1.42 17.10 -6.16
N PRO A 77 2.24 17.70 -5.29
CA PRO A 77 2.96 16.95 -4.27
C PRO A 77 1.97 16.35 -3.25
N ALA A 78 2.31 15.20 -2.66
CA ALA A 78 1.41 14.52 -1.72
C ALA A 78 1.10 15.35 -0.46
N LYS A 79 1.99 16.28 -0.06
CA LYS A 79 1.77 17.20 1.06
C LYS A 79 0.58 18.16 0.87
N ASP A 80 0.24 18.48 -0.36
CA ASP A 80 -0.71 19.56 -0.68
C ASP A 80 -2.09 19.04 -1.10
N LEU A 81 -2.35 17.76 -0.87
CA LEU A 81 -3.66 17.16 -1.11
C LEU A 81 -4.71 17.64 -0.10
N THR A 82 -5.89 17.95 -0.63
CA THR A 82 -7.06 18.25 0.20
C THR A 82 -7.67 16.96 0.78
N GLY A 83 -8.40 17.07 1.89
CA GLY A 83 -9.06 15.92 2.52
C GLY A 83 -10.04 15.18 1.59
N PHE A 84 -10.71 15.90 0.68
CA PHE A 84 -11.64 15.30 -0.30
C PHE A 84 -10.90 14.51 -1.37
N GLU A 85 -9.81 15.07 -1.93
CA GLU A 85 -8.96 14.36 -2.90
C GLU A 85 -8.37 13.08 -2.29
N LEU A 86 -7.98 13.12 -1.00
CA LEU A 86 -7.49 11.95 -0.27
C LEU A 86 -8.55 10.85 -0.11
N HIS A 87 -9.78 11.23 0.20
CA HIS A 87 -10.88 10.27 0.33
C HIS A 87 -11.17 9.60 -1.01
N SER A 88 -11.30 10.38 -2.07
CA SER A 88 -11.52 9.89 -3.44
C SER A 88 -10.39 8.96 -3.90
N LEU A 89 -9.13 9.32 -3.60
CA LEU A 89 -7.97 8.46 -3.87
C LEU A 89 -8.04 7.14 -3.12
N ARG A 90 -8.50 7.12 -1.86
CA ARG A 90 -8.65 5.88 -1.09
C ARG A 90 -9.71 4.98 -1.70
N GLU A 91 -10.85 5.52 -2.12
CA GLU A 91 -11.92 4.74 -2.75
C GLU A 91 -11.48 4.12 -4.07
N GLU A 92 -10.82 4.88 -4.94
CA GLU A 92 -10.30 4.35 -6.21
C GLU A 92 -9.20 3.30 -6.01
N VAL A 93 -8.32 3.52 -5.03
CA VAL A 93 -7.23 2.59 -4.73
C VAL A 93 -7.78 1.27 -4.18
N SER A 94 -8.82 1.29 -3.35
CA SER A 94 -9.47 0.10 -2.78
C SER A 94 -10.03 -0.88 -3.83
N LYS A 95 -10.28 -0.44 -5.07
CA LYS A 95 -10.74 -1.31 -6.16
C LYS A 95 -9.67 -2.27 -6.67
N TYR A 96 -8.40 -2.01 -6.39
CA TYR A 96 -7.26 -2.81 -6.88
C TYR A 96 -6.73 -3.76 -5.81
N LEU A 97 -6.21 -4.91 -6.25
CA LEU A 97 -5.46 -5.83 -5.39
C LEU A 97 -4.10 -5.22 -5.03
N ILE A 98 -3.89 -4.98 -3.74
CA ILE A 98 -2.75 -4.21 -3.20
C ILE A 98 -2.05 -5.00 -2.09
N GLY A 99 -0.76 -4.70 -1.91
CA GLY A 99 -0.02 -5.05 -0.70
C GLY A 99 -0.05 -6.53 -0.39
N ASP A 100 -0.58 -6.86 0.79
CA ASP A 100 -0.60 -8.23 1.31
C ASP A 100 -1.55 -9.14 0.54
N ASP A 101 -2.67 -8.62 0.02
CA ASP A 101 -3.59 -9.46 -0.76
C ASP A 101 -2.94 -9.88 -2.06
N LEU A 102 -2.23 -8.97 -2.74
CA LEU A 102 -1.44 -9.32 -3.92
C LEU A 102 -0.33 -10.33 -3.58
N ARG A 103 0.32 -10.22 -2.42
CA ARG A 103 1.33 -11.20 -1.96
C ARG A 103 0.70 -12.58 -1.72
N ARG A 104 -0.48 -12.63 -1.09
CA ARG A 104 -1.22 -13.87 -0.83
C ARG A 104 -1.64 -14.54 -2.13
N HIS A 105 -2.17 -13.78 -3.08
CA HIS A 105 -2.53 -14.31 -4.41
C HIS A 105 -1.32 -14.93 -5.12
N VAL A 106 -0.20 -14.22 -5.18
CA VAL A 106 1.03 -14.74 -5.81
C VAL A 106 1.56 -15.98 -5.08
N LYS A 107 1.49 -16.00 -3.75
CA LYS A 107 1.91 -17.16 -2.95
C LYS A 107 1.03 -18.37 -3.23
N ALA A 108 -0.29 -18.19 -3.26
CA ALA A 108 -1.26 -19.24 -3.58
C ALA A 108 -1.02 -19.81 -4.99
N ASP A 109 -0.70 -18.96 -5.98
CA ASP A 109 -0.35 -19.41 -7.32
C ASP A 109 0.91 -20.29 -7.35
N ILE A 110 1.94 -19.94 -6.57
CA ILE A 110 3.17 -20.72 -6.46
C ILE A 110 2.90 -22.05 -5.75
N GLU A 111 2.18 -22.02 -4.63
CA GLU A 111 1.80 -23.22 -3.87
C GLU A 111 0.98 -24.18 -4.75
N ARG A 112 0.06 -23.66 -5.56
CA ARG A 112 -0.68 -24.44 -6.57
C ARG A 112 0.24 -25.10 -7.59
N LEU A 113 1.22 -24.38 -8.15
CA LEU A 113 2.18 -24.95 -9.11
C LEU A 113 3.04 -26.07 -8.50
N VAL A 114 3.39 -25.93 -7.22
CA VAL A 114 4.13 -26.95 -6.46
C VAL A 114 3.23 -28.17 -6.19
N GLY A 115 1.98 -27.96 -5.79
CA GLY A 115 1.00 -29.04 -5.57
C GLY A 115 0.73 -29.88 -6.83
N ILE A 116 0.72 -29.25 -8.01
CA ILE A 116 0.57 -29.95 -9.31
C ILE A 116 1.82 -30.78 -9.66
N GLN A 117 2.98 -30.53 -9.05
CA GLN A 117 4.25 -31.21 -9.35
C GLN A 117 4.77 -31.00 -10.79
N CYS A 118 4.45 -29.86 -11.39
CA CYS A 118 4.94 -29.49 -12.73
C CYS A 118 6.40 -29.00 -12.73
N HIS A 119 7.04 -28.96 -13.91
CA HIS A 119 8.42 -28.46 -14.07
C HIS A 119 8.63 -27.03 -13.51
N ARG A 120 7.62 -26.16 -13.65
CA ARG A 120 7.67 -24.81 -13.06
C ARG A 120 7.66 -24.85 -11.54
N GLY A 121 6.81 -25.70 -10.94
CA GLY A 121 6.74 -25.92 -9.49
C GLY A 121 8.07 -26.41 -8.92
N PHE A 122 8.69 -27.40 -9.58
CA PHE A 122 10.03 -27.88 -9.24
C PHE A 122 11.07 -26.74 -9.24
N ASN A 123 11.14 -25.94 -10.30
CA ASN A 123 12.06 -24.79 -10.35
C ASN A 123 11.76 -23.72 -9.30
N HIS A 124 10.50 -23.56 -8.88
CA HIS A 124 10.14 -22.66 -7.77
C HIS A 124 10.71 -23.14 -6.44
N VAL A 125 10.65 -24.44 -6.14
CA VAL A 125 11.24 -25.06 -4.94
C VAL A 125 12.77 -25.00 -4.98
N CYS A 126 13.38 -25.35 -6.12
CA CYS A 126 14.82 -25.37 -6.31
C CYS A 126 15.47 -23.99 -6.48
N MET A 127 14.70 -22.89 -6.40
CA MET A 127 15.18 -21.53 -6.65
C MET A 127 15.96 -21.41 -7.98
N MET A 128 15.42 -22.04 -9.03
CA MET A 128 15.94 -21.97 -10.39
C MET A 128 15.03 -21.12 -11.28
N PRO A 129 15.53 -20.56 -12.41
CA PRO A 129 14.69 -19.82 -13.34
C PRO A 129 13.70 -20.76 -14.04
N CYS A 130 12.44 -20.35 -14.09
CA CYS A 130 11.32 -21.17 -14.57
C CYS A 130 10.80 -20.76 -15.97
N ARG A 131 11.52 -19.88 -16.68
CA ARG A 131 11.15 -19.34 -18.01
C ARG A 131 12.08 -19.81 -19.14
N GLY A 132 12.67 -21.01 -19.02
CA GLY A 132 13.55 -21.58 -20.05
C GLY A 132 14.93 -20.91 -20.17
N GLN A 133 15.39 -20.22 -19.12
CA GLN A 133 16.71 -19.59 -19.11
C GLN A 133 17.79 -20.64 -18.83
N ARG A 134 18.99 -20.45 -19.41
CA ARG A 134 20.15 -21.33 -19.14
C ARG A 134 20.61 -21.18 -17.68
N THR A 135 20.77 -22.29 -16.97
CA THR A 135 21.07 -22.32 -15.52
C THR A 135 22.55 -22.50 -15.16
N LYS A 136 23.40 -22.78 -16.18
CA LYS A 136 24.85 -23.05 -16.03
C LYS A 136 25.66 -21.78 -15.73
N THR A 137 25.38 -20.68 -16.44
CA THR A 137 26.17 -19.44 -16.35
C THR A 137 25.48 -18.38 -15.49
N ASN A 138 24.33 -17.87 -15.93
CA ASN A 138 23.72 -16.65 -15.38
C ASN A 138 22.41 -16.97 -14.65
N ALA A 139 22.50 -17.42 -13.38
CA ALA A 139 21.33 -17.70 -12.55
C ALA A 139 21.40 -17.06 -11.15
N ARG A 140 22.35 -16.15 -10.91
CA ARG A 140 22.69 -15.63 -9.58
C ARG A 140 21.53 -14.91 -8.89
N THR A 141 20.75 -14.10 -9.62
CA THR A 141 19.59 -13.39 -9.07
C THR A 141 18.53 -14.34 -8.50
N ARG A 142 18.37 -15.52 -9.10
CA ARG A 142 17.36 -16.50 -8.69
C ARG A 142 17.89 -17.51 -7.66
N LYS A 143 19.13 -17.99 -7.84
CA LYS A 143 19.79 -18.94 -6.92
C LYS A 143 20.26 -18.30 -5.61
N GLY A 144 20.42 -16.97 -5.56
CA GLY A 144 20.94 -16.26 -4.40
C GLY A 144 22.47 -16.38 -4.24
N GLN A 145 22.99 -15.92 -3.11
CA GLN A 145 24.41 -16.09 -2.77
C GLN A 145 24.74 -17.58 -2.53
N ARG A 146 25.94 -18.03 -2.90
CA ARG A 146 26.43 -19.40 -2.68
C ARG A 146 26.68 -19.67 -1.19
N ARG A 147 25.64 -19.70 -0.36
CA ARG A 147 25.75 -20.00 1.07
C ARG A 147 24.77 -21.12 1.44
N GLY A 148 25.33 -22.33 1.54
CA GLY A 148 25.02 -23.38 2.53
C GLY A 148 23.64 -24.05 2.57
N ASN A 149 22.56 -23.43 2.11
CA ASN A 149 21.19 -23.89 2.44
C ASN A 149 20.46 -24.57 1.28
N LEU A 150 21.18 -25.34 0.46
CA LEU A 150 20.52 -26.21 -0.53
C LEU A 150 19.97 -27.48 0.13
N ASP A 151 20.59 -27.97 1.19
CA ASP A 151 20.40 -29.35 1.66
C ASP A 151 19.02 -29.60 2.31
N GLY A 152 18.38 -28.59 2.91
CA GLY A 152 17.10 -28.74 3.60
C GLY A 152 15.84 -28.75 2.73
N ARG A 153 15.92 -28.34 1.46
CA ARG A 153 14.76 -28.15 0.56
C ARG A 153 14.71 -29.12 -0.61
N LEU A 154 15.78 -29.89 -0.80
CA LEU A 154 15.93 -30.83 -1.91
C LEU A 154 15.03 -32.04 -1.77
N SER A 155 14.58 -32.41 -0.56
CA SER A 155 13.73 -33.61 -0.36
C SER A 155 12.42 -33.61 -1.16
N LEU A 156 11.70 -32.48 -1.19
CA LEU A 156 10.49 -32.31 -1.99
C LEU A 156 10.81 -32.22 -3.50
N ALA A 157 11.93 -31.63 -3.86
CA ALA A 157 12.37 -31.54 -5.25
C ALA A 157 12.77 -32.92 -5.81
N GLU A 158 13.54 -33.68 -5.04
CA GLU A 158 14.01 -35.04 -5.35
C GLU A 158 12.84 -36.01 -5.49
N SER A 159 11.82 -35.91 -4.64
CA SER A 159 10.62 -36.76 -4.74
C SER A 159 9.79 -36.46 -6.00
N ILE A 160 9.68 -35.18 -6.40
CA ILE A 160 9.07 -34.79 -7.68
C ILE A 160 9.89 -35.35 -8.85
N GLN A 161 11.21 -35.22 -8.79
CA GLN A 161 12.11 -35.65 -9.86
C GLN A 161 12.08 -37.18 -10.05
N ARG A 162 12.15 -37.95 -8.96
CA ARG A 162 12.01 -39.43 -9.01
C ARG A 162 10.64 -39.89 -9.52
N ARG A 163 9.58 -39.09 -9.39
CA ARG A 163 8.28 -39.41 -10.00
C ARG A 163 8.30 -39.17 -11.51
N GLN A 164 8.91 -38.08 -11.96
CA GLN A 164 9.02 -37.75 -13.37
C GLN A 164 9.88 -38.79 -14.12
N GLU A 165 10.98 -39.24 -13.51
CA GLU A 165 11.89 -40.24 -14.09
C GLU A 165 11.28 -41.66 -14.17
N ARG A 166 10.21 -41.95 -13.44
CA ARG A 166 9.53 -43.27 -13.46
C ARG A 166 8.40 -43.38 -14.47
N GLY A 167 7.95 -42.26 -15.04
CA GLY A 167 6.82 -42.21 -15.97
C GLY A 167 7.21 -41.89 -17.42
N GLY A 168 8.51 -41.86 -17.72
CA GLY A 168 9.05 -41.59 -19.06
C GLY A 168 9.77 -42.80 -19.65
#